data_AF-A0A1F2UHX3-F1
#
_entry.id   AF-A0A1F2UHX3-F1
#
_cell.length_a   1.000
_cell.length_b   1.000
_cell.length_c   1.000
_cell.angle_alpha   90.00
_cell.angle_beta   90.00
_cell.angle_gamma   90.00
#
_symmetry.space_group_name_H-M   'P 1'
#
loop_
_entity.id
_entity.type
_entity.pdbx_description
1 polymer ?
#
loop_
_entity_poly.entity_id
_entity_poly.type
_entity_poly.pdbx_seq_one_letter_code
_entity_poly.pdbx_strand_id
1 'polypeptide(L)' 'MYRIRIDEIINQLHDSIQASLKEAVHEVLPEAKFDERRLFDAFKHSVARRCRRWERVSDRYVDLD' A
#
# COMPACT_ATOMS: atom_id res chain seq x y z
N MET A 1 18.45 -10.95 -3.68
CA MET A 1 16.97 -10.81 -3.65
C MET A 1 16.48 -11.09 -2.23
N TYR A 2 15.63 -10.23 -1.69
CA TYR A 2 15.02 -10.39 -0.37
C TYR A 2 13.57 -10.84 -0.50
N ARG A 3 13.05 -11.47 0.55
CA ARG A 3 11.63 -11.77 0.67
C ARG A 3 11.01 -10.77 1.63
N ILE A 4 9.96 -10.09 1.19
CA ILE A 4 9.26 -9.09 2.01
C ILE A 4 7.80 -9.46 2.19
N ARG A 5 7.23 -9.06 3.33
CA ARG A 5 5.80 -9.14 3.62
C ARG A 5 5.16 -7.79 3.30
N ILE A 6 4.68 -7.64 2.07
CA ILE A 6 4.16 -6.34 1.61
C ILE A 6 2.92 -5.90 2.38
N ASP A 7 2.11 -6.85 2.83
CA ASP A 7 0.94 -6.61 3.68
C ASP A 7 1.35 -6.02 5.03
N GLU A 8 2.43 -6.53 5.63
CA GLU A 8 2.96 -5.97 6.87
C GLU A 8 3.64 -4.62 6.67
N ILE A 9 4.35 -4.41 5.56
CA ILE A 9 4.91 -3.10 5.22
C ILE A 9 3.77 -2.07 5.09
N ILE A 10 2.68 -2.42 4.39
CA ILE A 10 1.52 -1.53 4.26
C ILE A 10 0.88 -1.24 5.62
N ASN A 11 0.76 -2.24 6.48
CA ASN A 11 0.23 -2.04 7.83
C ASN A 11 1.18 -1.20 8.71
N GLN A 12 2.49 -1.37 8.58
CA GLN A 12 3.48 -0.58 9.32
C GLN A 12 3.47 0.89 8.89
N LEU A 13 3.27 1.13 7.59
CA LEU A 13 3.19 2.48 7.00
C LEU A 13 1.74 2.96 6.86
N HIS A 14 0.82 2.43 7.67
CA HIS A 14 -0.63 2.61 7.53
C HIS A 14 -1.02 4.06 7.29
N ASP A 15 -0.65 4.97 8.20
CA ASP A 15 -1.09 6.35 8.18
C ASP A 15 -0.55 7.11 6.96
N SER A 16 0.71 6.87 6.61
CA SER A 16 1.36 7.48 5.44
C SER A 16 0.71 7.00 4.14
N ILE A 17 0.52 5.69 3.97
CA ILE A 17 -0.07 5.14 2.74
C ILE A 17 -1.54 5.52 2.63
N GLN A 18 -2.29 5.54 3.74
CA GLN A 18 -3.68 5.98 3.74
C GLN A 18 -3.81 7.44 3.29
N ALA A 19 -2.96 8.33 3.81
CA ALA A 19 -2.91 9.73 3.41
C ALA A 19 -2.57 9.87 1.92
N SER A 20 -1.53 9.19 1.45
CA SER A 20 -1.13 9.23 0.03
C SER A 20 -2.20 8.68 -0.91
N LEU A 21 -2.95 7.63 -0.49
CA LEU A 21 -4.05 7.10 -1.29
C LEU A 21 -5.18 8.11 -1.42
N LYS A 22 -5.53 8.80 -0.32
CA LYS A 22 -6.52 9.88 -0.33
C LYS A 22 -6.09 11.02 -1.26
N GLU A 23 -4.85 11.48 -1.14
CA GLU A 23 -4.30 12.56 -1.98
C GLU A 23 -4.36 12.19 -3.47
N ALA A 24 -3.93 10.98 -3.83
CA ALA A 24 -3.98 10.50 -5.20
C ALA A 24 -5.42 10.44 -5.75
N VAL A 25 -6.40 10.04 -4.93
CA VAL A 25 -7.81 10.07 -5.36
C VAL A 25 -8.31 11.50 -5.54
N HIS A 26 -7.97 12.44 -4.66
CA HIS A 26 -8.38 13.84 -4.86
C HIS A 26 -7.70 14.49 -6.06
N GLU A 27 -6.46 14.12 -6.38
CA GLU A 27 -5.75 14.62 -7.55
C GLU A 27 -6.39 14.13 -8.86
N VAL A 28 -6.70 12.83 -8.95
CA VAL A 28 -7.21 12.21 -10.17
C VAL A 28 -8.73 12.32 -10.30
N LEU A 29 -9.45 12.31 -9.18
CA LEU A 29 -10.91 12.31 -9.08
C LEU A 29 -11.38 13.35 -8.04
N PRO A 30 -11.22 14.66 -8.32
CA PRO A 30 -11.45 15.73 -7.34
C PRO A 30 -12.86 15.78 -6.75
N GLU A 31 -13.87 15.32 -7.50
CA GLU A 31 -15.27 15.32 -7.07
C GLU A 31 -15.71 14.00 -6.40
N ALA A 32 -14.82 13.01 -6.29
CA ALA A 32 -15.17 11.73 -5.71
C ALA A 32 -15.47 11.86 -4.20
N LYS A 33 -16.64 11.35 -3.79
CA LYS A 33 -17.00 11.18 -2.38
C LYS A 33 -16.81 9.72 -1.99
N PHE A 34 -15.97 9.46 -1.00
CA PHE A 34 -15.66 8.12 -0.52
C PHE A 34 -15.35 8.13 0.98
N ASP A 35 -15.50 6.96 1.60
CA ASP A 35 -15.02 6.72 2.95
C ASP A 35 -13.53 6.33 2.86
N GLU A 36 -12.66 7.16 3.42
CA GLU A 36 -11.20 7.00 3.36
C GLU A 36 -10.74 5.68 3.98
N ARG A 37 -11.35 5.28 5.09
CA ARG A 37 -10.99 4.04 5.79
C ARG A 37 -11.43 2.83 4.97
N ARG A 38 -12.65 2.87 4.44
CA ARG A 38 -13.18 1.79 3.58
C ARG A 38 -12.39 1.66 2.28
N LEU A 39 -11.99 2.78 1.67
CA LEU A 39 -11.14 2.80 0.50
C LEU A 39 -9.78 2.15 0.79
N PHE A 40 -9.15 2.54 1.89
CA PHE A 40 -7.86 1.99 2.28
C PHE A 40 -7.92 0.50 2.60
N ASP A 41 -8.96 0.05 3.31
CA ASP A 41 -9.16 -1.38 3.60
C ASP A 41 -9.36 -2.20 2.31
N ALA A 42 -10.14 -1.68 1.36
CA ALA A 42 -10.32 -2.31 0.05
C ALA A 42 -9.00 -2.38 -0.73
N PHE A 43 -8.22 -1.29 -0.72
CA PHE A 43 -6.89 -1.22 -1.32
C PHE A 43 -5.95 -2.27 -0.71
N LYS A 44 -5.83 -2.30 0.61
CA LYS A 44 -5.00 -3.26 1.36
C LYS A 44 -5.38 -4.70 1.03
N HIS A 45 -6.67 -5.02 1.03
CA HIS A 45 -7.14 -6.36 0.69
C HIS A 45 -6.79 -6.74 -0.76
N SER A 46 -6.92 -5.79 -1.68
CA SER A 46 -6.49 -5.95 -3.08
C SER A 46 -4.98 -6.23 -3.18
N VAL A 47 -4.14 -5.50 -2.44
CA VAL A 47 -2.69 -5.73 -2.43
C VAL A 47 -2.38 -7.10 -1.86
N ALA A 48 -2.93 -7.47 -0.70
CA ALA A 48 -2.72 -8.78 -0.08
C ALA A 48 -3.17 -9.97 -0.96
N ARG A 49 -4.13 -9.75 -1.88
CA ARG A 49 -4.55 -10.76 -2.85
C ARG A 49 -3.64 -10.86 -4.07
N ARG A 50 -3.12 -9.73 -4.54
CA ARG A 50 -2.28 -9.67 -5.76
C ARG A 50 -0.82 -9.94 -5.47
N CYS A 51 -0.36 -9.49 -4.32
CA CYS A 51 0.94 -9.78 -3.79
C CYS A 51 0.80 -10.91 -2.78
N ARG A 52 1.56 -11.98 -3.00
CA ARG A 52 1.72 -13.07 -2.05
C ARG A 52 2.24 -12.51 -0.73
N ARG A 53 1.91 -13.20 0.38
CA ARG A 53 2.43 -12.89 1.72
C ARG A 53 3.96 -12.70 1.74
N TRP A 54 4.68 -13.38 0.84
CA TRP A 54 6.10 -13.16 0.66
C TRP A 54 6.40 -12.88 -0.80
N GLU A 55 6.80 -11.65 -1.10
CA GLU A 55 7.23 -11.23 -2.43
C GLU A 55 8.75 -11.20 -2.54
N ARG A 56 9.26 -11.63 -3.70
CA ARG A 56 10.70 -11.57 -3.99
C ARG A 56 11.03 -10.22 -4.62
N VAL A 57 11.86 -9.44 -3.95
CA VAL A 57 12.34 -8.15 -4.46
C VAL A 57 13.85 -8.21 -4.72
N SER A 58 14.31 -7.44 -5.70
CA SER A 58 15.75 -7.27 -5.93
C SER A 58 16.36 -6.53 -4.74
N ASP A 59 17.56 -6.96 -4.38
CA ASP A 59 18.49 -6.27 -3.48
C ASP A 59 18.72 -4.80 -3.79
N ARG A 60 18.64 -4.37 -5.06
CA ARG A 60 18.73 -2.94 -5.43
C ARG A 60 17.67 -2.03 -4.78
N TYR A 61 16.60 -2.62 -4.24
CA TYR A 61 15.51 -1.91 -3.57
C TYR A 61 15.53 -2.06 -2.05
N VAL A 62 16.55 -2.74 -1.50
CA VAL A 62 16.68 -3.00 -0.08
C VAL A 62 18.00 -2.42 0.37
N ASP A 63 17.93 -1.35 1.14
CA ASP A 63 19.08 -0.87 1.89
C ASP A 63 19.19 -1.69 3.18
N LEU A 64 20.37 -2.27 3.41
CA LEU A 64 20.68 -3.00 4.63
C LEU A 64 21.62 -2.13 5.45
N ASP A 65 21.04 -1.28 6.31
CA ASP A 65 21.79 -0.59 7.37
C ASP A 65 22.49 -1.60 8.31
#